data_AF-A0A0F4JD78-F1
#
_entry.id   AF-A0A0F4JD78-F1
#
_cell.length_a   1.000
_cell.length_b   1.000
_cell.length_c   1.000
_cell.angle_alpha   90.00
_cell.angle_beta   90.00
_cell.angle_gamma   90.00
#
_symmetry.space_group_name_H-M   'P 1'
#
loop_
_entity.id
_entity.type
_entity.pdbx_description
1 polymer ?
#
loop_
_entity_poly.entity_id
_entity_poly.type
_entity_poly.pdbx_seq_one_letter_code
_entity_poly.pdbx_strand_id
1 'polypeptide(L)' 'MQSHIQADIRTAVLDPLSITPDQTARLRGQRCARCGAAENLRPGGYAYTASEGQGRLGWVVKVCRTCPSWGAR' A
#
# COMPACT_ATOMS: atom_id res chain seq x y z
N MET A 1 11.46 -11.11 -23.22
CA MET A 1 11.49 -10.75 -21.79
C MET A 1 10.08 -10.32 -21.43
N GLN A 2 9.31 -11.19 -20.76
CA GLN A 2 7.95 -10.86 -20.36
C GLN A 2 8.03 -9.86 -19.21
N SER A 3 7.73 -8.58 -19.49
CA SER A 3 7.51 -7.58 -18.45
C SER A 3 6.27 -8.01 -17.68
N HIS A 4 6.47 -8.74 -16.58
CA HIS A 4 5.48 -8.86 -15.52
C HIS A 4 5.24 -7.43 -15.02
N ILE A 5 4.27 -6.73 -15.63
CA ILE A 5 3.67 -5.55 -15.03
C ILE A 5 2.96 -6.10 -13.81
N GLN A 6 3.69 -6.17 -12.71
CA GLN A 6 3.19 -6.48 -11.40
C GLN A 6 2.28 -5.31 -11.06
N ALA A 7 1.02 -5.40 -11.49
CA ALA A 7 0.06 -4.31 -11.40
C ALA A 7 0.04 -3.84 -9.95
N ASP A 8 0.43 -2.59 -9.74
CA ASP A 8 0.52 -2.02 -8.41
C ASP A 8 -0.87 -2.07 -7.76
N ILE A 9 -0.92 -2.52 -6.51
CA ILE A 9 -2.15 -2.42 -5.75
C ILE A 9 -2.37 -0.94 -5.49
N ARG A 10 -3.35 -0.36 -6.19
CA ARG A 10 -3.85 0.97 -5.88
C ARG A 10 -4.50 0.91 -4.50
N THR A 11 -3.79 1.41 -3.50
CA THR A 11 -4.37 1.70 -2.18
C THR A 11 -5.01 3.08 -2.22
N ALA A 12 -5.85 3.38 -1.22
CA ALA A 12 -6.29 4.76 -1.00
C ALA A 12 -5.08 5.68 -0.84
N VAL A 13 -5.23 6.92 -1.31
CA VAL A 13 -4.29 8.00 -0.99
C VAL A 13 -4.54 8.38 0.46
N LEU A 14 -3.49 8.34 1.28
CA LEU A 14 -3.57 8.71 2.68
C LEU A 14 -3.12 10.16 2.87
N ASP A 15 -3.82 10.89 3.73
CA ASP A 15 -3.39 12.22 4.18
C ASP A 15 -2.29 12.05 5.24
N PRO A 16 -1.07 12.61 5.04
CA PRO A 16 0.04 12.44 5.97
C PRO A 16 -0.19 13.07 7.34
N LEU A 17 -1.05 14.08 7.44
CA LEU A 17 -1.41 14.71 8.71
C LEU A 17 -2.42 13.89 9.53
N SER A 18 -3.07 12.92 8.88
CA SER A 18 -4.13 12.08 9.48
C SER A 18 -3.78 10.59 9.54
N ILE A 19 -2.49 10.23 9.35
CA ILE A 19 -2.06 8.83 9.37
C ILE A 19 -2.17 8.25 10.79
N THR A 20 -2.99 7.20 10.91
CA THR A 20 -3.11 6.45 12.17
C THR A 20 -1.94 5.48 12.37
N PRO A 21 -1.70 4.98 13.60
CA PRO A 21 -0.68 3.97 13.84
C PRO A 21 -0.85 2.70 12.98
N ASP A 22 -2.08 2.25 12.74
CA ASP A 22 -2.36 1.11 11.87
C ASP A 22 -2.02 1.42 10.40
N GLN A 23 -2.36 2.62 9.90
CA GLN A 23 -1.97 3.04 8.57
C GLN A 23 -0.44 3.16 8.41
N THR A 24 0.26 3.64 9.45
CA THR A 24 1.72 3.65 9.46
C THR A 24 2.29 2.24 9.37
N ALA A 25 1.74 1.28 10.13
CA ALA A 25 2.17 -0.12 10.09
C ALA A 25 1.94 -0.74 8.70
N ARG A 26 0.86 -0.37 8.03
CA ARG A 26 0.57 -0.76 6.64
C ARG A 26 1.57 -0.17 5.64
N LEU A 27 1.86 1.14 5.74
CA LEU A 27 2.83 1.83 4.87
C LEU A 27 4.26 1.31 5.03
N ARG A 28 4.64 0.90 6.26
CA ARG A 28 5.94 0.27 6.55
C ARG A 28 6.01 -1.22 6.17
N GLY A 29 4.94 -1.78 5.60
CA GLY A 29 4.89 -3.19 5.20
C GLY A 29 4.92 -4.19 6.37
N GLN A 30 4.54 -3.75 7.58
CA GLN A 30 4.37 -4.61 8.75
C GLN A 30 2.98 -5.26 8.79
N ARG A 31 2.00 -4.63 8.14
CA ARG A 31 0.63 -5.12 7.97
C ARG A 31 0.23 -5.02 6.50
N CYS A 32 -0.72 -5.83 6.09
CA CYS A 32 -1.28 -5.81 4.75
C CYS A 32 -1.88 -4.43 4.47
N ALA A 33 -1.44 -3.78 3.40
CA ALA A 33 -1.89 -2.45 3.02
C ALA A 33 -3.42 -2.35 2.80
N ARG A 34 -4.06 -3.47 2.48
CA ARG A 34 -5.49 -3.54 2.17
C ARG A 34 -6.35 -3.86 3.39
N CYS A 35 -6.10 -4.98 4.06
CA CYS A 35 -6.94 -5.48 5.15
C CYS A 35 -6.31 -5.37 6.55
N GLY A 36 -5.03 -5.01 6.66
CA GLY A 36 -4.33 -4.91 7.95
C GLY A 36 -3.84 -6.25 8.52
N ALA A 37 -4.01 -7.39 7.85
CA ALA A 37 -3.45 -8.66 8.32
C ALA A 37 -1.92 -8.60 8.48
N ALA A 38 -1.37 -9.19 9.55
CA ALA A 38 0.08 -9.16 9.82
C ALA A 38 0.86 -10.33 9.19
N GLU A 39 0.15 -11.37 8.74
CA GLU A 39 0.76 -12.64 8.32
C GLU A 39 0.73 -12.84 6.82
N ASN A 40 1.60 -13.74 6.34
CA ASN A 40 1.67 -14.17 4.93
C ASN A 40 1.79 -12.99 3.95
N LEU A 41 2.63 -12.01 4.30
CA LEU A 41 2.84 -10.80 3.53
C LEU A 41 3.75 -11.04 2.32
N ARG A 42 3.36 -10.51 1.16
CA ARG A 42 4.12 -10.50 -0.09
C ARG A 42 4.22 -9.07 -0.63
N PRO A 43 5.18 -8.77 -1.54
CA PRO A 43 5.22 -7.47 -2.22
C PRO A 43 3.88 -7.13 -2.89
N GLY A 44 3.36 -5.94 -2.62
CA GLY A 44 2.04 -5.47 -3.06
C GLY A 44 2.05 -4.27 -4.01
N GLY A 45 3.22 -3.73 -4.36
CA GLY A 45 3.34 -2.50 -5.16
C GLY A 45 3.42 -1.26 -4.27
N TYR A 46 2.75 -0.17 -4.68
CA TYR A 46 2.87 1.14 -4.02
C TYR A 46 1.59 1.66 -3.40
N ALA A 47 1.69 2.17 -2.17
CA ALA A 47 0.72 3.07 -1.57
C ALA A 47 1.19 4.52 -1.70
N TYR A 48 0.27 5.48 -1.65
CA TYR A 48 0.62 6.89 -1.77
C TYR A 48 0.09 7.71 -0.60
N THR A 49 0.92 8.59 -0.07
CA THR A 49 0.47 9.67 0.83
C THR A 49 0.53 10.98 0.07
N ALA A 50 -0.44 11.87 0.25
CA ALA A 50 -0.43 13.18 -0.39
C ALA A 50 -0.83 14.27 0.61
N SER A 51 -0.07 15.36 0.66
CA SER A 51 -0.42 16.57 1.41
C SER A 51 -0.62 17.72 0.44
N GLU A 52 -1.63 18.56 0.69
CA GLU A 52 -1.74 19.84 -0.01
C GLU A 52 -0.44 20.65 0.17
N GLY A 53 0.16 21.09 -0.94
CA GLY A 53 1.40 21.86 -0.95
C GLY A 53 2.72 21.07 -0.88
N GLN A 54 2.71 19.79 -0.49
CA GLN A 54 3.94 18.96 -0.40
C GLN A 54 4.02 17.82 -1.43
N GLY A 55 2.98 17.65 -2.24
CA GLY A 55 2.94 16.65 -3.31
C GLY A 55 2.63 15.25 -2.80
N ARG A 56 3.01 14.23 -3.60
CA ARG A 56 2.69 12.83 -3.37
C ARG A 56 3.96 12.00 -3.12
N LEU A 57 3.98 11.24 -2.03
CA LEU A 57 5.02 10.26 -1.72
C LEU A 57 4.53 8.84 -1.96
N GLY A 58 5.36 8.02 -2.60
CA GLY A 58 5.09 6.60 -2.85
C GLY A 58 5.80 5.70 -1.83
N TRP A 59 5.10 4.66 -1.38
CA TRP A 59 5.55 3.70 -0.37
C TRP A 59 5.49 2.29 -0.93
N VAL A 60 6.60 1.56 -0.93
CA VAL A 60 6.58 0.13 -1.27
C VAL A 60 5.87 -0.62 -0.13
N VAL A 61 4.72 -1.21 -0.43
CA VAL A 61 3.89 -1.88 0.57
C VAL A 61 3.81 -3.39 0.37
N LYS A 62 3.34 -4.09 1.40
CA LYS A 62 3.04 -5.51 1.35
C LYS A 62 1.54 -5.76 1.43
N VAL A 63 1.10 -6.88 0.87
CA VAL A 63 -0.25 -7.40 1.06
C VAL A 63 -0.22 -8.86 1.48
N CYS A 64 -1.24 -9.30 2.22
CA CYS A 64 -1.38 -10.72 2.52
C CYS A 64 -1.71 -11.50 1.24
N ARG A 65 -1.39 -12.80 1.24
CA ARG A 65 -1.70 -13.70 0.10
C ARG A 65 -3.19 -13.81 -0.22
N THR A 66 -4.07 -13.54 0.75
CA THR A 66 -5.53 -13.58 0.55
C THR A 66 -6.08 -12.34 -0.13
N CYS A 67 -5.37 -11.20 -0.05
CA CYS A 67 -5.78 -9.98 -0.74
C CYS A 67 -5.37 -10.02 -2.22
N PRO A 68 -6.27 -9.59 -3.14
CA PRO A 68 -5.94 -9.52 -4.55
C PRO A 68 -4.81 -8.52 -4.79
N SER A 69 -3.93 -8.83 -5.76
CA SER A 69 -2.84 -7.97 -6.20
C SER A 69 -3.26 -6.82 -7.10
N TRP A 70 -4.56 -6.66 -7.37
CA TRP A 70 -5.09 -5.70 -8.34
C TRP A 70 -6.17 -4.85 -7.67
N GLY A 71 -6.36 -3.62 -8.16
CA GLY A 71 -7.06 -2.49 -7.55
C GLY A 71 -8.43 -2.73 -6.89
N ALA A 72 -8.92 -1.74 -6.16
CA ALA A 72 -10.36 -1.54 -5.97
C ALA A 72 -10.77 -0.45 -6.95
N ARG A 73 -11.66 -0.80 -7.86
CA ARG A 73 -12.41 0.13 -8.69
C ARG A 73 -13.62 0.60 -7.89
#